data_AF-A0A5N6V8S6-F1
#
_entry.id   AF-A0A5N6V8S6-F1
#
_cell.length_a   1.000
_cell.length_b   1.000
_cell.length_c   1.000
_cell.angle_alpha   90.00
_cell.angle_beta   90.00
_cell.angle_gamma   90.00
#
_symmetry.space_group_name_H-M   'P 1'
#
loop_
_entity.id
_entity.type
_entity.pdbx_description
1 polymer ?
#
loop_
_entity_poly.entity_id
_entity_poly.type
_entity_poly.pdbx_seq_one_letter_code
_entity_poly.pdbx_strand_id
1 'polypeptide(L)'
;MFELWIVYPMLAQFRLTLHKVQADESPIEGYSIEEFSWEVKTTPGGPTVVLNGTVEKVLSQVRGINPNYEAEFATVVPEIVQPAEHAAEEEDTSSHLTKRGDVVCGKFPFAHRGDIDRGIKLLRSVPGKPQRGPGPGSCGQVNCSWSSAIWWCNDNTFTKVLPSFNNIADGAQLIKNTCLHEGQTFSGQDFHNDKWNTIVRFNKC
;
A
#
# COMPACT_ATOMS: atom_id res chain seq x y z
N MET A 1 26.22 -0.36 73.19
CA MET A 1 24.95 0.24 72.75
C MET A 1 25.20 0.72 71.31
N PHE A 2 24.95 -0.15 70.34
CA PHE A 2 25.18 0.11 68.91
C PHE A 2 23.82 0.06 68.22
N GLU A 3 23.38 1.19 67.66
CA GLU A 3 22.12 1.36 66.94
C GLU A 3 22.27 0.86 65.50
N LEU A 4 21.42 -0.08 65.10
CA LEU A 4 21.31 -0.59 63.72
C LEU A 4 20.47 0.37 62.86
N TRP A 5 21.03 0.86 61.75
CA TRP A 5 20.25 1.48 60.68
C TRP A 5 19.98 0.44 59.58
N ILE A 6 18.75 -0.04 59.51
CA ILE A 6 18.28 -0.88 58.40
C ILE A 6 17.83 0.05 57.26
N VAL A 7 18.55 0.02 56.14
CA VAL A 7 18.11 0.64 54.89
C VAL A 7 17.12 -0.29 54.18
N TYR A 8 15.85 0.11 54.10
CA TYR A 8 14.86 -0.57 53.25
C TYR A 8 14.96 -0.05 51.81
N PRO A 9 15.19 -0.88 50.80
CA PRO A 9 15.06 -0.44 49.41
C PRO A 9 13.59 -0.26 49.07
N MET A 10 13.21 0.93 48.57
CA MET A 10 11.92 1.15 47.92
C MET A 10 11.82 0.23 46.69
N LEU A 11 10.97 -0.79 46.76
CA LEU A 11 10.53 -1.51 45.57
C LEU A 11 9.57 -0.59 44.80
N ALA A 12 10.05 -0.02 43.68
CA ALA A 12 9.20 0.67 42.73
C ALA A 12 8.29 -0.35 42.03
N GLN A 13 7.01 -0.37 42.43
CA GLN A 13 5.99 -1.22 41.82
C GLN A 13 5.69 -0.71 40.40
N PHE A 14 6.30 -1.30 39.36
CA PHE A 14 5.90 -1.07 37.98
C PHE A 14 4.50 -1.68 37.77
N ARG A 15 3.46 -0.83 37.75
CA ARG A 15 2.13 -1.25 37.28
C ARG A 15 2.19 -1.40 35.76
N LEU A 16 2.20 -2.63 35.26
CA LEU A 16 1.88 -2.89 33.85
C LEU A 16 0.40 -2.55 33.63
N THR A 17 0.12 -1.41 33.03
CA THR A 17 -1.19 -1.11 32.47
C THR A 17 -1.38 -1.94 31.20
N LEU A 18 -2.24 -2.95 31.28
CA LEU A 18 -2.69 -3.70 30.11
C LEU A 18 -3.54 -2.76 29.24
N HIS A 19 -2.95 -2.24 28.17
CA HIS A 19 -3.68 -1.43 27.19
C HIS A 19 -4.52 -2.38 26.34
N LYS A 20 -5.85 -2.31 26.47
CA LYS A 20 -6.77 -2.96 25.54
C LYS A 20 -6.55 -2.33 24.16
N VAL A 21 -6.05 -3.13 23.22
CA VAL A 21 -6.08 -2.77 21.79
C VAL A 21 -7.54 -2.83 21.36
N GLN A 22 -8.12 -1.67 21.08
CA GLN A 22 -9.48 -1.55 20.59
C GLN A 22 -9.43 -1.80 19.08
N ALA A 23 -10.06 -2.88 18.62
CA ALA A 23 -10.20 -3.16 17.19
C ALA A 23 -11.07 -2.04 16.58
N ASP A 24 -10.50 -1.27 15.66
CA ASP A 24 -11.23 -0.25 14.93
C ASP A 24 -12.28 -0.94 14.04
N GLU A 25 -13.50 -0.42 14.06
CA GLU A 25 -14.61 -0.97 13.29
C GLU A 25 -14.33 -0.68 11.82
N SER A 26 -14.35 -1.71 10.98
CA SER A 26 -14.01 -1.55 9.56
C SER A 26 -14.96 -0.55 8.89
N PRO A 27 -14.45 0.45 8.14
CA PRO A 27 -15.27 1.41 7.38
C PRO A 27 -16.00 0.78 6.19
N ILE A 28 -15.94 -0.56 6.05
CA ILE A 28 -16.66 -1.35 5.07
C ILE A 28 -17.40 -2.47 5.80
N GLU A 29 -18.73 -2.44 5.75
CA GLU A 29 -19.60 -3.43 6.37
C GLU A 29 -19.31 -4.83 5.79
N GLY A 30 -18.98 -5.80 6.65
CA GLY A 30 -18.62 -7.17 6.27
C GLY A 30 -17.11 -7.42 6.05
N TYR A 31 -16.24 -6.44 6.31
CA TYR A 31 -14.78 -6.57 6.11
C TYR A 31 -14.01 -6.38 7.43
N SER A 32 -12.83 -7.00 7.57
CA SER A 32 -11.91 -6.77 8.70
C SER A 32 -10.73 -5.87 8.28
N ILE A 33 -10.31 -4.95 9.16
CA ILE A 33 -9.03 -4.24 9.01
C ILE A 33 -7.94 -5.09 9.68
N GLU A 34 -7.01 -5.61 8.90
CA GLU A 34 -5.76 -6.18 9.41
C GLU A 34 -4.59 -5.25 9.06
N GLU A 35 -3.63 -5.10 9.98
CA GLU A 35 -2.40 -4.36 9.71
C GLU A 35 -1.64 -5.02 8.54
N PHE A 36 -1.31 -4.22 7.52
CA PHE A 36 -0.52 -4.67 6.39
C PHE A 36 0.92 -4.99 6.83
N SER A 37 1.42 -6.16 6.43
CA SER A 37 2.83 -6.54 6.51
C SER A 37 3.52 -6.43 5.14
N TRP A 38 4.72 -5.87 5.11
CA TRP A 38 5.46 -5.50 3.91
C TRP A 38 6.83 -6.17 3.92
N GLU A 39 7.10 -7.00 2.92
CA GLU A 39 8.45 -7.51 2.66
C GLU A 39 9.23 -6.48 1.83
N VAL A 40 10.17 -5.76 2.47
CA VAL A 40 10.94 -4.67 1.87
C VAL A 40 12.43 -4.94 1.96
N LYS A 41 13.17 -4.68 0.87
CA LYS A 41 14.64 -4.61 0.93
C LYS A 41 15.03 -3.22 1.39
N THR A 42 15.79 -3.11 2.47
CA THR A 42 16.23 -1.81 3.01
C THR A 42 17.54 -1.34 2.41
N THR A 43 18.31 -2.22 1.78
CA THR A 43 19.54 -1.89 1.04
C THR A 43 19.61 -2.66 -0.28
N PRO A 44 20.26 -2.12 -1.32
CA PRO A 44 20.51 -2.85 -2.57
C PRO A 44 21.24 -4.18 -2.33
N GLY A 45 20.71 -5.27 -2.89
CA GLY A 45 21.27 -6.61 -2.70
C GLY A 45 21.14 -7.20 -1.30
N GLY A 46 20.58 -6.45 -0.33
CA GLY A 46 20.41 -6.88 1.05
C GLY A 46 19.25 -7.85 1.29
N PRO A 47 19.15 -8.38 2.52
CA PRO A 47 18.04 -9.23 2.94
C PRO A 47 16.73 -8.44 2.98
N THR A 48 15.62 -9.14 2.80
CA THR A 48 14.28 -8.57 2.96
C THR A 48 13.89 -8.53 4.44
N VAL A 49 13.25 -7.45 4.87
CA VAL A 49 12.66 -7.30 6.21
C VAL A 49 11.15 -7.21 6.10
N VAL A 50 10.44 -7.70 7.12
CA VAL A 50 8.98 -7.57 7.24
C VAL A 50 8.66 -6.36 8.11
N LEU A 51 7.99 -5.36 7.54
CA LEU A 51 7.60 -4.11 8.21
C LEU A 51 6.08 -3.99 8.24
N ASN A 52 5.51 -3.49 9.34
CA ASN A 52 4.05 -3.41 9.49
C ASN A 52 3.57 -1.94 9.49
N GLY A 53 2.46 -1.67 8.80
CA GLY A 53 1.81 -0.36 8.81
C GLY A 53 1.30 0.11 7.44
N THR A 54 0.95 1.39 7.35
CA THR A 54 0.66 2.07 6.07
C THR A 54 1.95 2.26 5.26
N VAL A 55 1.84 2.63 3.98
CA VAL A 55 3.02 2.95 3.16
C VAL A 55 3.89 4.03 3.80
N GLU A 56 3.29 5.07 4.36
CA GLU A 56 4.04 6.16 5.02
C GLU A 56 4.81 5.65 6.23
N LYS A 57 4.16 4.81 7.04
CA LYS A 57 4.77 4.19 8.23
C LYS A 57 5.90 3.24 7.81
N VAL A 58 5.71 2.45 6.76
CA VAL A 58 6.74 1.55 6.23
C VAL A 58 7.89 2.34 5.63
N LEU A 59 7.63 3.39 4.84
CA LEU A 59 8.67 4.24 4.26
C LEU A 59 9.46 4.98 5.35
N SER A 60 8.81 5.40 6.44
CA SER A 60 9.50 5.96 7.61
C SER A 60 10.40 4.93 8.31
N GLN A 61 9.93 3.69 8.44
CA GLN A 61 10.73 2.58 9.01
C GLN A 61 11.92 2.26 8.11
N VAL A 62 11.72 2.19 6.80
CA VAL A 62 12.77 1.98 5.80
C VAL A 62 13.81 3.09 5.84
N ARG A 63 13.40 4.36 5.87
CA ARG A 63 14.31 5.51 6.00
C ARG A 63 15.04 5.53 7.35
N GLY A 64 14.40 5.04 8.41
CA GLY A 64 15.05 4.84 9.71
C GLY A 64 16.13 3.76 9.69
N ILE A 65 15.92 2.70 8.89
CA ILE A 65 16.89 1.60 8.73
C ILE A 65 18.01 1.98 7.75
N ASN A 66 17.66 2.67 6.66
CA ASN A 66 18.60 3.17 5.66
C ASN A 66 18.28 4.64 5.32
N PRO A 67 18.98 5.60 5.93
CA PRO A 67 18.82 7.02 5.60
C PRO A 67 19.18 7.37 4.15
N ASN A 68 20.01 6.57 3.48
CA ASN A 68 20.43 6.76 2.09
C ASN A 68 19.56 5.96 1.09
N TYR A 69 18.47 5.37 1.57
CA TYR A 69 17.60 4.48 0.80
C TYR A 69 17.22 5.03 -0.58
N GLU A 70 16.87 6.31 -0.67
CA GLU A 70 16.48 6.89 -1.96
C GLU A 70 17.64 6.99 -2.94
N ALA A 71 18.84 7.34 -2.48
CA ALA A 71 20.02 7.45 -3.34
C ALA A 71 20.52 6.06 -3.80
N GLU A 72 20.50 5.09 -2.88
CA GLU A 72 20.96 3.73 -3.12
C GLU A 72 20.01 2.94 -4.04
N PHE A 73 18.71 3.15 -3.96
CA PHE A 73 17.76 2.51 -4.88
C PHE A 73 17.54 3.30 -6.18
N ALA A 74 17.80 4.62 -6.21
CA ALA A 74 17.85 5.38 -7.47
C ALA A 74 18.97 4.93 -8.40
N THR A 75 20.08 4.42 -7.83
CA THR A 75 21.26 3.94 -8.57
C THR A 75 21.19 2.47 -8.98
N VAL A 76 20.20 1.72 -8.50
CA VAL A 76 19.99 0.29 -8.79
C VAL A 76 18.94 0.08 -9.89
N VAL A 77 18.39 1.16 -10.45
CA VAL A 77 17.68 1.10 -11.73
C VAL A 77 18.71 0.63 -12.78
N PRO A 78 18.63 -0.61 -13.29
CA PRO A 78 19.48 -1.01 -14.38
C PRO A 78 19.16 -0.11 -15.57
N GLU A 79 20.17 0.28 -16.34
CA GLU A 79 20.09 1.00 -17.61
C GLU A 79 18.90 0.52 -18.48
N ILE A 80 17.74 1.16 -18.34
CA ILE A 80 16.69 1.20 -19.37
C ILE A 80 16.21 2.64 -19.48
N VAL A 81 17.15 3.57 -19.59
CA VAL A 81 16.92 4.87 -20.21
C VAL A 81 18.19 5.22 -20.97
N GLN A 82 18.17 5.02 -22.29
CA GLN A 82 18.87 5.96 -23.16
C GLN A 82 17.82 6.80 -23.89
N PRO A 83 17.99 8.14 -23.95
CA PRO A 83 17.10 9.03 -24.67
C PRO A 83 17.54 9.17 -26.14
N ALA A 84 16.60 9.12 -27.07
CA ALA A 84 16.78 9.70 -28.40
C ALA A 84 15.45 10.18 -28.97
N GLU A 85 15.45 11.44 -29.38
CA GLU A 85 14.37 12.18 -30.01
C GLU A 85 14.15 11.70 -31.46
N HIS A 86 12.88 11.71 -31.88
CA HIS A 86 12.37 11.74 -33.26
C HIS A 86 12.91 10.74 -34.31
N ALA A 87 12.14 9.66 -34.53
CA ALA A 87 11.77 9.21 -35.87
C ALA A 87 10.41 8.52 -35.80
N ALA A 88 9.46 8.99 -36.61
CA ALA A 88 8.18 8.34 -36.80
C ALA A 88 8.40 7.09 -37.66
N GLU A 89 8.16 5.92 -37.09
CA GLU A 89 7.86 4.70 -37.86
C GLU A 89 6.73 3.97 -37.14
N GLU A 90 5.61 3.83 -37.85
CA GLU A 90 4.48 3.03 -37.40
C GLU A 90 4.88 1.55 -37.47
N GLU A 91 4.94 0.89 -36.31
CA GLU A 91 4.84 -0.57 -36.28
C GLU A 91 3.74 -1.02 -35.33
N ASP A 92 2.71 -1.57 -35.97
CA ASP A 92 1.64 -2.39 -35.46
C ASP A 92 2.17 -3.51 -34.55
N THR A 93 2.03 -3.33 -33.24
CA THR A 93 2.13 -4.43 -32.28
C THR A 93 0.88 -4.47 -31.40
N SER A 94 -0.22 -4.86 -32.02
CA SER A 94 -1.50 -5.28 -31.44
C SER A 94 -1.43 -6.47 -30.43
N SER A 95 -0.34 -6.68 -29.68
CA SER A 95 -0.14 -7.93 -28.90
C SER A 95 -0.19 -7.81 -27.36
N HIS A 96 -0.49 -6.65 -26.78
CA HIS A 96 -0.71 -6.51 -25.32
C HIS A 96 -2.04 -5.85 -24.94
N LEU A 97 -3.09 -6.11 -25.72
CA LEU A 97 -4.45 -5.84 -25.26
C LEU A 97 -4.88 -6.96 -24.29
N THR A 98 -4.36 -6.92 -23.07
CA THR A 98 -5.09 -7.53 -21.95
C THR A 98 -6.50 -6.96 -21.97
N LYS A 99 -7.53 -7.83 -21.94
CA LYS A 99 -8.93 -7.41 -21.81
C LYS A 99 -9.01 -6.26 -20.81
N ARG A 100 -9.64 -5.14 -21.21
CA ARG A 100 -9.96 -4.05 -20.28
C ARG A 100 -10.58 -4.72 -19.04
N GLY A 101 -10.00 -4.47 -17.86
CA GLY A 101 -10.49 -5.02 -16.60
C GLY A 101 -11.98 -4.76 -16.47
N ASP A 102 -12.68 -5.60 -15.72
CA ASP A 102 -14.09 -5.37 -15.42
C ASP A 102 -14.16 -4.19 -14.42
N VAL A 103 -14.07 -2.97 -14.97
CA VAL A 103 -14.05 -1.74 -14.20
C VAL A 103 -15.47 -1.26 -13.98
N VAL A 104 -15.85 -1.14 -12.72
CA VAL A 104 -17.16 -0.64 -12.33
C VAL A 104 -17.00 0.73 -11.67
N CYS A 105 -17.62 1.75 -12.26
CA CYS A 105 -17.53 3.13 -11.80
C CYS A 105 -18.68 3.51 -10.85
N GLY A 106 -18.44 4.47 -9.96
CA GLY A 106 -19.49 5.18 -9.24
C GLY A 106 -20.22 4.40 -8.13
N LYS A 107 -19.77 3.19 -7.79
CA LYS A 107 -20.38 2.39 -6.69
C LYS A 107 -20.03 2.86 -5.28
N PHE A 108 -19.03 3.72 -5.14
CA PHE A 108 -18.54 4.20 -3.85
C PHE A 108 -18.56 5.73 -3.77
N PRO A 109 -18.52 6.34 -2.58
CA PRO A 109 -18.36 7.79 -2.48
C PRO A 109 -17.03 8.23 -3.09
N PHE A 110 -17.00 9.41 -3.70
CA PHE A 110 -15.93 9.79 -4.62
C PHE A 110 -14.67 10.28 -3.89
N ALA A 111 -13.52 9.80 -4.37
CA ALA A 111 -12.19 10.28 -3.99
C ALA A 111 -11.77 11.45 -4.88
N HIS A 112 -10.88 12.30 -4.38
CA HIS A 112 -10.29 13.39 -5.16
C HIS A 112 -9.14 12.90 -6.04
N ARG A 113 -9.15 13.35 -7.30
CA ARG A 113 -8.13 13.02 -8.30
C ARG A 113 -6.71 13.26 -7.82
N GLY A 114 -6.44 14.45 -7.28
CA GLY A 114 -5.09 14.83 -6.87
C GLY A 114 -4.52 13.90 -5.79
N ASP A 115 -5.35 13.43 -4.87
CA ASP A 115 -4.94 12.54 -3.79
C ASP A 115 -4.66 11.13 -4.32
N ILE A 116 -5.49 10.64 -5.25
CA ILE A 116 -5.29 9.35 -5.89
C ILE A 116 -4.06 9.35 -6.80
N ASP A 117 -3.80 10.45 -7.52
CA ASP A 117 -2.58 10.63 -8.32
C ASP A 117 -1.31 10.54 -7.45
N ARG A 118 -1.34 11.17 -6.26
CA ARG A 118 -0.24 11.05 -5.27
C ARG A 118 -0.10 9.62 -4.77
N GLY A 119 -1.22 8.95 -4.49
CA GLY A 119 -1.25 7.55 -4.08
C GLY A 119 -0.64 6.60 -5.10
N ILE A 120 -1.04 6.73 -6.36
CA ILE A 120 -0.49 5.94 -7.48
C ILE A 120 1.02 6.16 -7.58
N LYS A 121 1.49 7.42 -7.52
CA LYS A 121 2.92 7.73 -7.58
C LYS A 121 3.68 7.12 -6.40
N LEU A 122 3.12 7.18 -5.20
CA LEU A 122 3.71 6.59 -4.00
C LEU A 122 3.83 5.08 -4.14
N LEU A 123 2.77 4.37 -4.51
CA LEU A 123 2.78 2.92 -4.70
C LEU A 123 3.84 2.47 -5.72
N ARG A 124 4.07 3.27 -6.77
CA ARG A 124 5.12 3.00 -7.78
C ARG A 124 6.54 3.13 -7.23
N SER A 125 6.74 3.91 -6.16
CA SER A 125 8.04 4.07 -5.49
C SER A 125 8.32 3.02 -4.42
N VAL A 126 7.34 2.18 -4.07
CA VAL A 126 7.51 1.17 -3.01
C VAL A 126 8.00 -0.15 -3.63
N PRO A 127 9.23 -0.60 -3.31
CA PRO A 127 9.67 -1.93 -3.67
C PRO A 127 9.06 -2.97 -2.72
N GLY A 128 9.01 -4.21 -3.18
CA GLY A 128 8.48 -5.33 -2.41
C GLY A 128 7.28 -5.99 -3.08
N LYS A 129 6.87 -7.11 -2.51
CA LYS A 129 5.77 -7.93 -3.01
C LYS A 129 4.62 -7.89 -2.02
N PRO A 130 3.54 -7.16 -2.29
CA PRO A 130 2.42 -7.11 -1.37
C PRO A 130 1.81 -8.51 -1.21
N GLN A 131 1.54 -8.88 0.04
CA GLN A 131 0.83 -10.10 0.39
C GLN A 131 -0.47 -9.76 1.10
N ARG A 132 -1.51 -10.55 0.86
CA ARG A 132 -2.80 -10.44 1.53
C ARG A 132 -3.36 -11.81 1.81
N GLY A 133 -3.85 -11.98 3.04
CA GLY A 133 -4.43 -13.23 3.50
C GLY A 133 -5.58 -13.73 2.63
N PRO A 134 -6.00 -14.99 2.82
CA PRO A 134 -7.13 -15.57 2.10
C PRO A 134 -8.39 -14.72 2.30
N GLY A 135 -9.12 -14.50 1.21
CA GLY A 135 -10.49 -14.00 1.20
C GLY A 135 -11.53 -15.12 1.34
N PRO A 136 -12.77 -14.89 0.87
CA PRO A 136 -13.20 -13.76 0.03
C PRO A 136 -13.23 -12.43 0.78
N GLY A 137 -13.00 -11.31 0.06
CA GLY A 137 -13.12 -9.98 0.65
C GLY A 137 -12.07 -9.65 1.70
N SER A 138 -10.90 -10.30 1.72
CA SER A 138 -9.79 -9.71 2.50
C SER A 138 -9.42 -8.41 1.80
N CYS A 139 -9.65 -7.26 2.41
CA CYS A 139 -9.37 -5.95 1.82
C CYS A 139 -8.50 -5.13 2.74
N GLY A 140 -7.69 -4.25 2.18
CA GLY A 140 -7.01 -3.27 3.00
C GLY A 140 -6.54 -2.09 2.21
N GLN A 141 -6.46 -1.02 2.97
CA GLN A 141 -6.08 0.28 2.51
C GLN A 141 -4.58 0.28 2.26
N VAL A 142 -4.20 0.36 0.98
CA VAL A 142 -2.78 0.43 0.60
C VAL A 142 -2.27 1.86 0.64
N ASN A 143 -3.17 2.83 0.51
CA ASN A 143 -2.86 4.24 0.63
C ASN A 143 -4.11 5.02 1.04
N CYS A 144 -3.94 6.00 1.93
CA CYS A 144 -4.99 6.94 2.35
C CYS A 144 -4.37 8.33 2.45
N SER A 145 -4.96 9.29 1.74
CA SER A 145 -4.50 10.66 1.77
C SER A 145 -5.70 11.60 1.82
N TRP A 146 -5.75 12.46 2.85
CA TRP A 146 -6.87 13.36 3.16
C TRP A 146 -8.23 12.64 3.21
N SER A 147 -8.91 12.55 2.08
CA SER A 147 -10.26 11.99 1.97
C SER A 147 -10.38 10.97 0.85
N SER A 148 -9.25 10.37 0.46
CA SER A 148 -9.14 9.54 -0.73
C SER A 148 -8.26 8.33 -0.45
N ALA A 149 -8.75 7.14 -0.76
CA ALA A 149 -8.03 5.90 -0.51
C ALA A 149 -8.00 4.98 -1.74
N ILE A 150 -6.89 4.25 -1.84
CA ILE A 150 -6.72 3.11 -2.73
C ILE A 150 -6.73 1.87 -1.86
N TRP A 151 -7.54 0.88 -2.24
CA TRP A 151 -7.66 -0.39 -1.56
C TRP A 151 -7.24 -1.52 -2.49
N TRP A 152 -6.68 -2.56 -1.89
CA TRP A 152 -6.42 -3.83 -2.54
C TRP A 152 -7.17 -4.94 -1.82
N CYS A 153 -7.92 -5.73 -2.58
CA CYS A 153 -8.74 -6.81 -2.08
C CYS A 153 -8.34 -8.15 -2.71
N ASN A 154 -8.30 -9.20 -1.90
CA ASN A 154 -8.10 -10.58 -2.33
C ASN A 154 -9.41 -11.35 -2.13
N ASP A 155 -9.97 -11.85 -3.23
CA ASP A 155 -11.16 -12.70 -3.26
C ASP A 155 -10.82 -14.19 -3.47
N ASN A 156 -9.53 -14.54 -3.52
CA ASN A 156 -9.10 -15.93 -3.50
C ASN A 156 -9.29 -16.54 -2.11
N THR A 157 -9.53 -17.85 -2.04
CA THR A 157 -9.57 -18.59 -0.76
C THR A 157 -8.17 -18.87 -0.19
N PHE A 158 -7.12 -18.31 -0.78
CA PHE A 158 -5.72 -18.48 -0.40
C PHE A 158 -5.00 -17.14 -0.40
N THR A 159 -3.89 -17.06 0.34
CA THR A 159 -3.03 -15.88 0.40
C THR A 159 -2.52 -15.49 -0.99
N LYS A 160 -2.79 -14.25 -1.39
CA LYS A 160 -2.36 -13.71 -2.68
C LYS A 160 -1.11 -12.86 -2.50
N VAL A 161 -0.13 -13.07 -3.36
CA VAL A 161 1.09 -12.26 -3.45
C VAL A 161 1.14 -11.65 -4.84
N LEU A 162 1.27 -10.32 -4.93
CA LEU A 162 1.47 -9.65 -6.21
C LEU A 162 2.97 -9.48 -6.49
N PRO A 163 3.38 -9.46 -7.77
CA PRO A 163 4.78 -9.22 -8.13
C PRO A 163 5.36 -7.90 -7.62
N SER A 164 4.52 -6.86 -7.47
CA SER A 164 4.91 -5.56 -6.95
C SER A 164 3.71 -4.69 -6.58
N PHE A 165 3.96 -3.55 -5.91
CA PHE A 165 2.96 -2.50 -5.72
C PHE A 165 2.53 -1.80 -7.01
N ASN A 166 3.32 -1.91 -8.09
CA ASN A 166 2.93 -1.40 -9.41
C ASN A 166 1.63 -2.06 -9.90
N ASN A 167 1.39 -3.33 -9.56
CA ASN A 167 0.15 -4.02 -9.95
C ASN A 167 -1.10 -3.32 -9.38
N ILE A 168 -1.03 -2.86 -8.14
CA ILE A 168 -2.14 -2.15 -7.48
C ILE A 168 -2.23 -0.71 -8.02
N ALA A 169 -1.09 -0.07 -8.26
CA ALA A 169 -1.02 1.26 -8.86
C ALA A 169 -1.63 1.28 -10.27
N ASP A 170 -1.39 0.24 -11.06
CA ASP A 170 -1.93 0.10 -12.42
C ASP A 170 -3.45 -0.14 -12.41
N GLY A 171 -3.97 -0.92 -11.46
CA GLY A 171 -5.42 -1.04 -11.23
C GLY A 171 -6.06 0.29 -10.86
N ALA A 172 -5.46 1.05 -9.94
CA ALA A 172 -5.96 2.39 -9.57
C ALA A 172 -5.88 3.39 -10.73
N GLN A 173 -4.82 3.31 -11.54
CA GLN A 173 -4.62 4.13 -12.74
C GLN A 173 -5.65 3.77 -13.83
N LEU A 174 -5.99 2.49 -13.99
CA LEU A 174 -7.05 2.04 -14.90
C LEU A 174 -8.41 2.57 -14.45
N ILE A 175 -8.75 2.45 -13.16
CA ILE A 175 -9.99 3.03 -12.60
C ILE A 175 -10.06 4.53 -12.87
N LYS A 176 -8.97 5.28 -12.66
CA LYS A 176 -8.93 6.71 -12.98
C LYS A 176 -9.19 6.96 -14.47
N ASN A 177 -8.50 6.25 -15.35
CA ASN A 177 -8.64 6.43 -16.80
C ASN A 177 -10.05 6.11 -17.30
N THR A 178 -10.75 5.18 -16.64
CA THR A 178 -12.07 4.73 -17.04
C THR A 178 -13.21 5.52 -16.38
N CYS A 179 -13.09 5.83 -15.09
CA CYS A 179 -14.21 6.35 -14.28
C CYS A 179 -14.16 7.85 -14.02
N LEU A 180 -13.02 8.51 -14.23
CA LEU A 180 -12.95 9.97 -14.13
C LEU A 180 -13.50 10.59 -15.41
N HIS A 181 -14.80 10.85 -15.43
CA HIS A 181 -15.46 11.70 -16.42
C HIS A 181 -15.58 13.11 -15.82
N GLU A 182 -15.19 14.14 -16.57
CA GLU A 182 -15.31 15.58 -16.25
C GLU A 182 -15.36 15.95 -14.76
N GLY A 183 -14.26 16.48 -14.22
CA GLY A 183 -14.22 16.98 -12.84
C GLY A 183 -12.97 16.58 -12.08
N GLN A 184 -13.07 16.58 -10.75
CA GLN A 184 -11.95 16.33 -9.84
C GLN A 184 -12.19 15.15 -8.89
N THR A 185 -13.29 14.44 -9.03
CA THR A 185 -13.69 13.37 -8.11
C THR A 185 -14.21 12.16 -8.85
N PHE A 186 -13.85 10.96 -8.40
CA PHE A 186 -14.31 9.71 -9.01
C PHE A 186 -14.26 8.56 -7.99
N SER A 187 -14.93 7.47 -8.31
CA SER A 187 -14.73 6.19 -7.64
C SER A 187 -14.86 5.05 -8.64
N GLY A 188 -14.27 3.90 -8.30
CA GLY A 188 -14.47 2.69 -9.05
C GLY A 188 -13.71 1.51 -8.49
N GLN A 189 -13.90 0.37 -9.13
CA GLN A 189 -13.32 -0.90 -8.76
C GLN A 189 -12.93 -1.66 -10.01
N ASP A 190 -11.71 -2.20 -10.04
CA ASP A 190 -11.16 -2.97 -11.14
C ASP A 190 -10.97 -4.42 -10.71
N PHE A 191 -11.69 -5.34 -11.34
CA PHE A 191 -11.61 -6.77 -11.05
C PHE A 191 -10.63 -7.48 -12.00
N HIS A 192 -9.71 -8.26 -11.41
CA HIS A 192 -8.77 -9.09 -12.13
C HIS A 192 -9.24 -10.56 -12.19
N ASN A 193 -8.89 -11.25 -13.29
CA ASN A 193 -9.30 -12.64 -13.54
C ASN A 193 -8.83 -13.64 -12.47
N ASP A 194 -7.71 -13.34 -11.80
CA ASP A 194 -7.14 -14.14 -10.72
C ASP A 194 -7.65 -13.69 -9.34
N LYS A 195 -8.89 -13.22 -9.28
CA LYS A 195 -9.73 -12.98 -8.09
C LYS A 195 -9.09 -12.05 -7.05
N TRP A 196 -8.56 -10.95 -7.51
CA TRP A 196 -8.24 -9.80 -6.67
C TRP A 196 -8.73 -8.54 -7.38
N ASN A 197 -8.89 -7.46 -6.62
CA ASN A 197 -9.40 -6.21 -7.17
C ASN A 197 -8.77 -4.99 -6.51
N THR A 198 -8.78 -3.88 -7.24
CA THR A 198 -8.40 -2.56 -6.73
C THR A 198 -9.64 -1.71 -6.57
N ILE A 199 -9.73 -0.89 -5.52
CA ILE A 199 -10.84 0.06 -5.32
C ILE A 199 -10.28 1.45 -5.08
N VAL A 200 -10.83 2.44 -5.78
CA VAL A 200 -10.65 3.87 -5.50
C VAL A 200 -11.95 4.41 -4.93
N ARG A 201 -11.90 4.96 -3.71
CA ARG A 201 -13.06 5.55 -3.04
C ARG A 201 -12.66 6.59 -2.01
N PHE A 202 -13.62 7.41 -1.62
CA PHE A 202 -13.52 8.21 -0.41
C PHE A 202 -13.25 7.30 0.79
N ASN A 203 -12.35 7.75 1.65
CA ASN A 203 -12.20 7.24 2.99
C ASN A 203 -11.74 8.38 3.90
N LYS A 204 -12.17 8.40 5.16
CA LYS A 204 -11.61 9.31 6.14
C LYS A 204 -10.21 8.80 6.52
N CYS A 205 -9.20 9.58 6.14
CA CYS A 205 -7.85 9.51 6.67
C CYS A 205 -7.71 10.61 7.75
#